data_AF-A0A1Q5JJM2-F1
#
_entry.id   AF-A0A1Q5JJM2-F1
#
_cell.length_a   1.000
_cell.length_b   1.000
_cell.length_c   1.000
_cell.angle_alpha   90.00
_cell.angle_beta   90.00
_cell.angle_gamma   90.00
#
_symmetry.space_group_name_H-M   'P 1'
#
loop_
_entity.id
_entity.type
_entity.pdbx_description
1 polymer ?
#
loop_
_entity_poly.entity_id
_entity_poly.type
_entity_poly.pdbx_seq_one_letter_code
_entity_poly.pdbx_strand_id
1 'polypeptide(L)'
;MRIRVRRTGGFAGIERSAEVDTSGRPDAGDWHTLAEAVLDGGDEAAGEGSRGVPDGFSYEITIDGRTVHCDDPRLTEEQRTLITRVLKEGA
;
A
#
# COMPACT_ATOMS: atom_id res chain seq x y z
N MET A 1 -1.31 15.35 -2.37
CA MET A 1 -1.15 13.99 -2.93
C MET A 1 -2.04 13.08 -2.12
N ARG A 2 -2.77 12.18 -2.77
CA ARG A 2 -3.72 11.29 -2.09
C ARG A 2 -3.22 9.85 -2.12
N ILE A 3 -3.14 9.22 -0.97
CA ILE A 3 -2.68 7.84 -0.81
C ILE A 3 -3.82 7.02 -0.22
N ARG A 4 -4.27 6.01 -0.97
CA ARG A 4 -5.29 5.06 -0.54
C ARG A 4 -4.67 3.69 -0.41
N VAL A 5 -4.99 2.99 0.66
CA VAL A 5 -4.60 1.59 0.87
C VAL A 5 -5.85 0.77 1.10
N ARG A 6 -5.98 -0.33 0.37
CA ARG A 6 -7.03 -1.33 0.56
C ARG A 6 -6.37 -2.68 0.80
N ARG A 7 -6.61 -3.25 1.97
CA ARG A 7 -6.18 -4.59 2.35
C ARG A 7 -7.37 -5.53 2.27
N THR A 8 -7.19 -6.65 1.58
CA THR A 8 -8.17 -7.73 1.41
C THR A 8 -7.53 -9.08 1.72
N GLY A 9 -8.35 -10.11 1.93
CA GLY A 9 -7.87 -11.46 2.27
C GLY A 9 -7.61 -11.66 3.77
N GLY A 10 -6.70 -12.57 4.09
CA GLY A 10 -6.51 -13.09 5.44
C GLY A 10 -7.58 -14.08 5.88
N PHE A 11 -7.31 -14.79 6.98
CA PHE A 11 -8.14 -15.89 7.50
C PHE A 11 -9.61 -15.51 7.78
N ALA A 12 -9.88 -14.24 8.11
CA ALA A 12 -11.24 -13.76 8.40
C ALA A 12 -11.93 -13.11 7.18
N GLY A 13 -11.22 -12.90 6.06
CA GLY A 13 -11.76 -12.26 4.86
C GLY A 13 -12.21 -10.80 5.04
N ILE A 14 -11.74 -10.11 6.09
CA ILE A 14 -12.18 -8.75 6.42
C ILE A 14 -11.41 -7.75 5.55
N GLU A 15 -12.14 -7.00 4.74
CA GLU A 15 -11.62 -5.85 4.02
C GLU A 15 -11.36 -4.68 4.98
N ARG A 16 -10.20 -4.04 4.83
CA ARG A 16 -9.90 -2.77 5.49
C ARG A 16 -9.33 -1.79 4.47
N SER A 17 -9.92 -0.61 4.38
CA SER A 17 -9.38 0.49 3.57
C SER A 17 -9.17 1.73 4.40
N ALA A 18 -8.10 2.46 4.13
CA ALA A 18 -7.83 3.77 4.70
C ALA A 18 -7.25 4.68 3.62
N GLU A 19 -7.35 5.98 3.84
CA GLU A 19 -6.88 6.98 2.91
C GLU A 19 -6.32 8.18 3.66
N VAL A 20 -5.24 8.73 3.12
CA VAL A 20 -4.55 9.89 3.64
C VAL A 20 -4.38 10.90 2.50
N ASP A 21 -4.87 12.11 2.73
CA ASP A 21 -4.52 13.27 1.91
C ASP A 21 -3.35 14.02 2.57
N THR A 22 -2.26 14.18 1.82
CA THR A 22 -1.04 14.82 2.32
C THR A 22 -1.03 16.33 2.14
N SER A 23 -2.10 16.91 1.59
CA SER A 23 -2.14 18.34 1.27
C SER A 23 -2.15 19.17 2.56
N GLY A 24 -1.19 20.08 2.69
CA GLY A 24 -1.07 20.95 3.87
C GLY A 24 -0.49 20.26 5.12
N ARG A 25 -0.01 19.02 5.01
CA ARG A 25 0.68 18.34 6.11
C ARG A 25 2.14 18.80 6.22
N PRO A 26 2.67 19.02 7.43
CA PRO A 26 4.08 19.39 7.60
C PRO A 26 5.03 18.27 7.18
N ASP A 27 4.60 17.01 7.28
CA ASP A 27 5.33 15.79 6.88
C ASP A 27 5.03 15.33 5.44
N ALA A 28 4.46 16.21 4.60
CA ALA A 28 4.12 15.86 3.22
C ALA A 28 5.31 15.36 2.39
N GLY A 29 6.52 15.84 2.68
CA GLY A 29 7.75 15.39 2.03
C GLY A 29 8.06 13.91 2.30
N ASP A 30 7.94 13.47 3.56
CA ASP A 30 8.17 12.07 3.93
C ASP A 30 7.18 11.13 3.24
N TRP A 31 5.92 11.57 3.11
CA TRP A 31 4.92 10.82 2.36
C TRP A 31 5.26 10.69 0.89
N HIS A 32 5.78 11.76 0.28
CA HIS A 32 6.16 11.77 -1.12
C HIS A 32 7.32 10.79 -1.39
N THR A 33 8.40 10.90 -0.62
CA THR A 33 9.56 9.99 -0.74
C THR A 33 9.15 8.53 -0.59
N LEU A 34 8.29 8.23 0.40
CA LEU A 34 7.82 6.87 0.62
C LEU A 34 6.92 6.38 -0.52
N ALA A 35 6.06 7.26 -1.05
CA ALA A 35 5.19 6.94 -2.18
C ALA A 35 5.99 6.68 -3.45
N GLU A 36 7.03 7.47 -3.73
CA GLU A 36 7.93 7.24 -4.87
C GLU A 36 8.68 5.91 -4.74
N ALA A 37 9.23 5.59 -3.56
CA ALA A 37 9.90 4.31 -3.32
C ALA A 37 8.95 3.10 -3.49
N VAL A 38 7.69 3.24 -3.05
CA VAL A 38 6.67 2.20 -3.24
C VAL A 38 6.32 2.02 -4.72
N LEU A 39 6.27 3.10 -5.50
CA LEU A 39 6.01 3.03 -6.94
C LEU A 39 7.20 2.39 -7.69
N ASP A 40 8.43 2.69 -7.29
CA ASP A 40 9.65 2.13 -7.88
C ASP A 40 9.77 0.62 -7.57
N GLY A 41 9.62 0.22 -6.31
CA GLY A 41 9.65 -1.20 -5.91
C GLY A 41 8.40 -2.00 -6.28
N GLY A 42 7.31 -1.34 -6.64
CA GLY A 42 6.04 -1.97 -7.01
C GLY A 42 6.01 -2.55 -8.42
N ASP A 43 6.77 -1.96 -9.35
CA ASP A 43 6.83 -2.40 -10.75
C ASP A 43 7.43 -3.82 -10.85
N GLU A 44 8.44 -4.11 -10.04
CA GLU A 44 9.10 -5.42 -9.94
C GLU A 44 8.19 -6.53 -9.38
N ALA A 45 7.20 -6.16 -8.54
CA ALA A 45 6.26 -7.11 -7.92
C ALA A 45 4.99 -7.34 -8.76
N ALA A 46 4.66 -6.43 -9.68
CA ALA A 46 3.50 -6.52 -10.56
C ALA A 46 3.71 -7.45 -11.78
N GLY A 47 4.95 -7.90 -12.00
CA GLY A 47 5.31 -8.88 -13.03
C GLY A 47 4.64 -10.24 -12.78
N GLU A 48 3.67 -10.57 -13.64
CA GLU A 48 3.12 -11.92 -13.84
C GLU A 48 2.65 -12.66 -12.59
N GLY A 49 1.39 -12.39 -12.20
CA GLY A 49 0.55 -13.40 -11.56
C GLY A 49 1.09 -13.90 -10.22
N SER A 50 1.31 -12.97 -9.28
CA SER A 50 1.59 -13.30 -7.89
C SER A 50 0.40 -14.09 -7.33
N ARG A 51 0.48 -15.42 -7.43
CA ARG A 51 -0.53 -16.37 -6.97
C ARG A 51 -0.50 -16.29 -5.44
N GLY A 52 -1.34 -15.40 -4.90
CA GLY A 52 -1.43 -15.15 -3.48
C GLY A 52 -1.51 -16.47 -2.71
N VAL A 53 -0.77 -16.57 -1.62
CA VAL A 53 -0.83 -17.75 -0.76
C VAL A 53 -2.24 -17.88 -0.17
N PRO A 54 -2.73 -19.11 0.07
CA PRO A 54 -3.94 -19.30 0.88
C PRO A 54 -3.77 -18.56 2.21
N ASP A 55 -4.77 -17.77 2.60
CA ASP A 55 -4.79 -16.91 3.79
C ASP A 55 -3.84 -15.69 3.79
N GLY A 56 -3.19 -15.39 2.65
CA GLY A 56 -2.39 -14.18 2.48
C GLY A 56 -3.24 -12.91 2.44
N PHE A 57 -2.67 -11.80 2.93
CA PHE A 57 -3.25 -10.47 2.70
C PHE A 57 -2.79 -9.93 1.35
N SER A 58 -3.74 -9.42 0.57
CA SER A 58 -3.48 -8.67 -0.65
C SER A 58 -3.72 -7.19 -0.40
N TYR A 59 -2.84 -6.35 -0.92
CA TYR A 59 -2.86 -4.91 -0.74
C TYR A 59 -2.92 -4.22 -2.10
N GLU A 60 -3.80 -3.24 -2.18
CA GLU A 60 -3.91 -2.32 -3.30
C GLU A 60 -3.57 -0.92 -2.76
N ILE A 61 -2.51 -0.33 -3.31
CA ILE A 61 -2.00 0.98 -2.92
C ILE A 61 -2.20 1.92 -4.09
N THR A 62 -3.08 2.92 -3.96
CA THR A 62 -3.28 3.95 -4.97
C THR A 62 -2.66 5.26 -4.50
N ILE A 63 -1.69 5.76 -5.25
CA ILE A 63 -1.02 7.05 -5.02
C ILE A 63 -1.33 7.95 -6.20
N ASP A 64 -2.09 9.01 -5.98
CA ASP A 64 -2.41 10.03 -7.00
C ASP A 64 -2.93 9.44 -8.34
N GLY A 65 -3.64 8.31 -8.27
CA GLY A 65 -4.18 7.60 -9.43
C GLY A 65 -3.29 6.48 -10.00
N ARG A 66 -2.05 6.32 -9.52
CA ARG A 66 -1.21 5.14 -9.83
C ARG A 66 -1.47 4.05 -8.80
N THR A 67 -1.81 2.85 -9.26
CA THR A 67 -2.10 1.72 -8.37
C THR A 67 -1.01 0.68 -8.45
N VAL A 68 -0.51 0.26 -7.28
CA VAL A 68 0.41 -0.86 -7.11
C VAL A 68 -0.33 -1.96 -6.36
N HIS A 69 -0.13 -3.19 -6.80
CA HIS A 69 -0.65 -4.37 -6.13
C HIS A 69 0.51 -5.15 -5.51
N CYS A 70 0.34 -5.56 -4.26
CA CYS A 70 1.35 -6.33 -3.55
C CYS A 70 0.70 -7.30 -2.56
N ASP A 71 1.32 -8.46 -2.38
CA ASP A 71 0.82 -9.56 -1.56
C ASP A 71 1.84 -9.96 -0.48
N ASP A 72 1.32 -10.37 0.68
CA ASP A 72 2.13 -11.02 1.70
C ASP A 72 2.53 -12.43 1.22
N PRO A 73 3.78 -12.89 1.43
CA PRO A 73 4.87 -12.27 2.21
C PRO A 73 5.89 -11.44 1.41
N ARG A 74 5.56 -11.03 0.18
CA ARG A 74 6.51 -10.40 -0.77
C ARG A 74 6.58 -8.86 -0.68
N LEU A 75 6.03 -8.27 0.38
CA LEU A 75 6.04 -6.83 0.58
C LEU A 75 7.46 -6.29 0.77
N THR A 76 7.79 -5.21 0.08
CA THR A 76 9.00 -4.43 0.39
C THR A 76 8.85 -3.70 1.73
N GLU A 77 9.96 -3.26 2.32
CA GLU A 77 9.93 -2.54 3.59
C GLU A 77 9.15 -1.21 3.47
N GLU A 78 9.30 -0.54 2.33
CA GLU A 78 8.62 0.71 2.00
C GLU A 78 7.12 0.50 1.82
N GLN A 79 6.70 -0.55 1.11
CA GLN A 79 5.28 -0.92 0.98
C GLN A 79 4.66 -1.19 2.34
N ARG A 80 5.33 -2.01 3.17
CA ARG A 80 4.86 -2.33 4.53
C ARG A 80 4.75 -1.09 5.40
N THR A 81 5.74 -0.20 5.31
CA THR A 81 5.76 1.06 6.07
C THR A 81 4.61 1.96 5.65
N LEU A 82 4.39 2.14 4.35
CA LEU A 82 3.30 2.95 3.82
C LEU A 82 1.93 2.39 4.20
N ILE A 83 1.71 1.08 4.01
CA ILE A 83 0.47 0.39 4.42
C ILE A 83 0.18 0.63 5.90
N THR A 84 1.18 0.43 6.76
CA THR A 84 1.00 0.58 8.22
C THR A 84 0.70 2.03 8.59
N ARG A 85 1.41 2.99 7.98
CA ARG A 85 1.21 4.42 8.24
C ARG A 85 -0.17 4.89 7.79
N VAL A 86 -0.60 4.51 6.58
CA VAL A 86 -1.93 4.86 6.04
C VAL A 86 -3.05 4.21 6.86
N LEU A 87 -2.95 2.92 7.18
CA LEU A 87 -3.98 2.22 7.98
C LEU A 87 -4.04 2.69 9.44
N LYS A 88 -2.98 3.32 9.95
CA LYS A 88 -2.94 3.94 11.29
C LYS A 88 -3.50 5.35 11.28
N GLU A 89 -3.19 6.15 10.26
CA GLU A 89 -3.59 7.55 10.19
C GLU A 89 -4.99 7.77 9.62
N GLY A 90 -5.44 6.92 8.71
CA GLY A 90 -6.78 6.99 8.11
C GLY A 90 -7.83 6.11 8.80
N ALA A 91 -7.61 5.72 10.06
CA ALA A 91 -8.53 4.93 10.88
C ALA A 91 -9.33 5.79 11.87
#